data_AF-A0A6M1MS81-F1
#
_entry.id   AF-A0A6M1MS81-F1
#
_cell.length_a   1.000
_cell.length_b   1.000
_cell.length_c   1.000
_cell.angle_alpha   90.00
_cell.angle_beta   90.00
_cell.angle_gamma   90.00
#
_symmetry.space_group_name_H-M   'P 1'
#
loop_
_entity.id
_entity.type
_entity.pdbx_description
1 polymer ?
#
loop_
_entity_poly.entity_id
_entity_poly.type
_entity_poly.pdbx_seq_one_letter_code
_entity_poly.pdbx_strand_id
1 'polypeptide(L)'
;MMRALPLLSLPLAACVAASPAPVAPRADTGASLVQAGRAVRVTRTAAPAYAMWDGASARRDADALCGGRGVRSSIYDRYEAGTWVFVEGCA
;
A
#
# COMPACT_ATOMS: atom_id res chain seq x y z
N MET A 1 20.13 33.83 -53.21
CA MET A 1 18.81 33.18 -53.19
C MET A 1 18.87 31.95 -52.29
N MET A 2 17.76 31.65 -51.62
CA MET A 2 17.53 30.78 -50.46
C MET A 2 18.05 29.33 -50.57
N ARG A 3 18.44 28.73 -49.43
CA ARG A 3 17.72 27.57 -48.86
C ARG A 3 18.15 27.21 -47.43
N ALA A 4 17.14 26.90 -46.62
CA ALA A 4 17.16 26.62 -45.19
C ALA A 4 17.46 25.14 -44.88
N LEU A 5 17.99 24.88 -43.68
CA LEU A 5 18.01 23.55 -43.05
C LEU A 5 17.25 23.65 -41.72
N PRO A 6 16.05 23.06 -41.60
CA PRO A 6 15.32 23.04 -40.34
C PRO A 6 15.92 21.99 -39.42
N LEU A 7 16.31 22.41 -38.22
CA LEU A 7 16.67 21.51 -37.12
C LEU A 7 15.39 20.78 -36.67
N LEU A 8 15.33 19.48 -36.95
CA LEU A 8 14.28 18.59 -36.45
C LEU A 8 14.35 18.52 -34.92
N SER A 9 13.33 19.05 -34.26
CA SER A 9 13.01 18.81 -32.86
C SER A 9 12.35 17.44 -32.72
N LEU A 10 13.05 16.46 -32.14
CA LEU A 10 12.45 15.18 -31.73
C LEU A 10 11.71 15.39 -30.40
N PRO A 11 10.38 15.25 -30.34
CA PRO A 11 9.68 15.21 -29.06
C PRO A 11 9.94 13.84 -28.41
N LEU A 12 10.64 13.83 -27.27
CA LEU A 12 10.69 12.66 -26.39
C LEU A 12 9.29 12.45 -25.79
N ALA A 13 8.50 11.57 -26.42
CA ALA A 13 7.27 11.06 -25.84
C ALA A 13 7.61 10.15 -24.66
N ALA A 14 7.64 10.71 -23.44
CA ALA A 14 7.73 9.94 -22.22
C ALA A 14 6.38 9.26 -21.97
N CYS A 15 6.31 7.94 -22.21
CA CYS A 15 5.21 7.11 -21.75
C CYS A 15 5.25 7.03 -20.22
N VAL A 16 4.54 7.95 -19.55
CA VAL A 16 4.30 7.84 -18.11
C VAL A 16 3.25 6.74 -17.92
N ALA A 17 3.72 5.52 -17.65
CA ALA A 17 2.86 4.44 -17.19
C ALA A 17 2.33 4.84 -15.80
N ALA A 18 1.11 5.39 -15.76
CA ALA A 18 0.39 5.62 -14.54
C ALA A 18 0.13 4.26 -13.86
N SER A 19 0.98 3.92 -12.88
CA SER A 19 0.69 2.79 -12.00
C SER A 19 -0.57 3.16 -11.21
N PRO A 20 -1.64 2.35 -11.25
CA PRO A 20 -2.80 2.61 -10.42
C PRO A 20 -2.35 2.60 -8.96
N ALA A 21 -2.68 3.68 -8.24
CA ALA A 21 -2.45 3.74 -6.81
C ALA A 21 -3.18 2.55 -6.15
N PRO A 22 -2.55 1.83 -5.20
CA PRO A 22 -3.23 0.75 -4.48
C PRO A 22 -4.51 1.29 -3.85
N VAL A 23 -5.67 0.80 -4.29
CA VAL A 23 -6.95 1.12 -3.68
C VAL A 23 -7.08 0.25 -2.44
N ALA A 24 -6.79 0.84 -1.28
CA ALA A 24 -6.99 0.20 0.01
C ALA A 24 -8.50 -0.05 0.24
N PRO A 25 -8.94 -1.28 0.53
CA PRO A 25 -10.24 -1.48 1.15
C PRO A 25 -10.30 -0.66 2.43
N ARG A 26 -11.32 0.18 2.58
CA ARG A 26 -11.68 0.73 3.89
C ARG A 26 -12.58 -0.32 4.54
N ALA A 27 -12.13 -0.90 5.64
CA ALA A 27 -13.06 -1.63 6.49
C ALA A 27 -13.76 -0.60 7.39
N ASP A 28 -14.99 -0.90 7.75
CA ASP A 28 -15.77 -0.15 8.74
C ASP A 28 -15.14 -0.19 10.16
N THR A 29 -13.97 -0.82 10.30
CA THR A 29 -13.18 -0.98 11.54
C THR A 29 -12.27 0.20 11.88
N GLY A 30 -12.30 1.30 11.12
CA GLY A 30 -11.45 2.47 11.42
C GLY A 30 -9.97 2.22 11.14
N ALA A 31 -9.67 1.29 10.22
CA ALA A 31 -8.34 1.01 9.71
C ALA A 31 -8.34 0.88 8.18
N SER A 32 -7.18 1.11 7.57
CA SER A 32 -6.96 0.90 6.15
C SER A 32 -5.84 -0.11 5.92
N LEU A 33 -5.96 -0.85 4.82
CA LEU A 33 -4.97 -1.84 4.40
C LEU A 33 -4.33 -1.41 3.08
N VAL A 34 -3.00 -1.32 3.05
CA VAL A 34 -2.23 -1.09 1.84
C VAL A 34 -1.42 -2.34 1.52
N GLN A 35 -1.66 -2.90 0.32
CA GLN A 35 -0.88 -4.03 -0.18
C GLN A 35 0.45 -3.53 -0.78
N ALA A 36 1.56 -4.13 -0.34
CA ALA A 36 2.91 -3.85 -0.81
C ALA A 36 3.61 -5.17 -1.17
N GLY A 37 3.51 -5.57 -2.44
CA GLY A 37 3.89 -6.93 -2.85
C GLY A 37 2.95 -7.95 -2.20
N ARG A 38 3.50 -8.93 -1.49
CA ARG A 38 2.69 -9.87 -0.69
C ARG A 38 2.31 -9.29 0.68
N ALA A 39 3.06 -8.33 1.21
CA ALA A 39 2.86 -7.85 2.57
C ALA A 39 1.68 -6.87 2.64
N VAL A 40 0.84 -7.02 3.66
CA VAL A 40 -0.22 -6.03 3.95
C VAL A 40 0.24 -5.11 5.08
N ARG A 41 0.04 -3.82 4.89
CA ARG A 41 0.32 -2.75 5.85
C ARG A 41 -1.01 -2.21 6.37
N VAL A 42 -1.20 -2.23 7.68
CA VAL A 42 -2.45 -1.80 8.31
C VAL A 42 -2.20 -0.60 9.21
N THR A 43 -2.95 0.47 8.96
CA THR A 43 -2.92 1.71 9.75
C THR A 43 -4.30 2.00 10.30
N ARG A 44 -4.36 2.48 11.54
CA ARG A 44 -5.61 2.96 12.12
C ARG A 44 -5.87 4.39 11.64
N THR A 45 -7.03 4.63 11.06
CA THR A 45 -7.45 5.95 10.57
C THR A 45 -7.99 6.82 11.70
N ALA A 46 -8.52 6.20 12.77
CA ALA A 46 -8.91 6.88 14.00
C ALA A 46 -7.74 7.00 14.99
N ALA A 47 -7.69 8.11 15.74
CA ALA A 47 -6.77 8.26 16.86
C ALA A 47 -7.23 7.40 18.06
N PRO A 48 -6.29 6.83 18.84
CA PRO A 48 -4.84 6.87 18.65
C PRO A 48 -4.38 5.92 17.55
N ALA A 49 -3.31 6.31 16.84
CA ALA A 49 -2.62 5.44 15.90
C ALA A 49 -2.16 4.14 16.57
N TYR A 50 -1.85 3.11 15.78
CA TYR A 50 -1.30 1.88 16.31
C TYR A 50 0.02 2.13 17.04
N ALA A 51 0.21 1.43 18.16
CA ALA A 51 1.48 1.30 18.82
C ALA A 51 2.08 -0.11 18.62
N MET A 52 3.35 -0.26 19.00
CA MET A 52 4.09 -1.51 18.91
C MET A 52 3.51 -2.66 19.76
N TRP A 53 2.66 -2.37 20.74
CA TRP A 53 1.96 -3.39 21.55
C TRP A 53 0.56 -3.73 21.02
N ASP A 54 0.07 -3.03 20.00
CA ASP A 54 -1.30 -3.20 19.48
C ASP A 54 -1.44 -4.30 18.41
N GLY A 55 -0.46 -5.20 18.29
CA GLY A 55 -0.42 -6.21 17.21
C GLY A 55 -1.67 -7.06 17.11
N ALA A 56 -2.26 -7.43 18.25
CA ALA A 56 -3.53 -8.18 18.26
C ALA A 56 -4.71 -7.36 17.72
N SER A 57 -4.75 -6.05 17.97
CA SER A 57 -5.79 -5.17 17.40
C SER A 57 -5.59 -4.98 15.91
N ALA A 58 -4.35 -4.68 15.49
CA ALA A 58 -4.02 -4.53 14.08
C ALA A 58 -4.31 -5.80 13.28
N ARG A 59 -4.09 -6.96 13.90
CA ARG A 59 -4.39 -8.26 13.31
C ARG A 59 -5.89 -8.44 13.06
N ARG A 60 -6.75 -8.12 14.02
CA ARG A 60 -8.20 -8.20 13.83
C ARG A 60 -8.68 -7.32 12.69
N ASP A 61 -8.15 -6.10 12.60
CA ASP A 61 -8.47 -5.19 11.50
C ASP A 61 -7.95 -5.73 10.16
N ALA A 62 -6.73 -6.28 10.14
CA ALA A 62 -6.17 -6.93 8.97
C ALA A 62 -7.01 -8.13 8.51
N ASP A 63 -7.47 -8.97 9.43
CA ASP A 63 -8.33 -10.12 9.14
C ASP A 63 -9.67 -9.67 8.52
N ALA A 64 -10.29 -8.62 9.08
CA ALA A 64 -11.51 -8.04 8.53
C ALA A 64 -11.30 -7.49 7.11
N LEU A 65 -10.14 -6.88 6.84
CA LEU A 65 -9.78 -6.32 5.53
C LEU A 65 -9.39 -7.40 4.51
N CYS A 66 -8.77 -8.51 4.96
CA CYS A 66 -8.36 -9.64 4.13
C CYS A 66 -9.51 -10.63 3.81
N GLY A 67 -10.68 -10.48 4.44
CA GLY A 67 -11.84 -11.33 4.19
C GLY A 67 -11.74 -12.71 4.82
N GLY A 68 -12.49 -13.69 4.29
CA GLY A 68 -12.78 -14.95 4.99
C GLY A 68 -11.59 -15.86 5.32
N ARG A 69 -10.41 -15.61 4.75
CA ARG A 69 -9.17 -16.34 5.09
C ARG A 69 -8.29 -15.59 6.10
N GLY A 70 -8.55 -14.30 6.31
CA GLY A 70 -7.75 -13.42 7.16
C GLY A 70 -6.34 -13.20 6.64
N VAL A 71 -5.47 -12.67 7.50
CA VAL A 71 -4.07 -12.44 7.19
C VAL A 71 -3.21 -13.65 7.61
N ARG A 72 -2.10 -13.91 6.93
CA ARG A 72 -1.14 -14.96 7.29
C ARG A 72 -0.16 -14.39 8.31
N SER A 73 -0.14 -14.95 9.51
CA SER A 73 0.84 -14.58 10.54
C SER A 73 2.24 -15.00 10.14
N SER A 74 3.23 -14.23 10.58
CA SER A 74 4.64 -14.57 10.49
C SER A 74 5.40 -14.07 11.72
N ILE A 75 6.52 -14.74 12.04
CA ILE A 75 7.46 -14.27 13.05
C ILE A 75 8.14 -12.94 12.67
N TYR A 76 8.04 -12.54 11.40
CA TYR A 76 8.60 -11.29 10.87
C TYR A 76 7.56 -10.16 10.77
N ASP A 77 6.32 -10.40 11.21
CA ASP A 77 5.32 -9.35 11.35
C ASP A 77 5.80 -8.33 12.37
N ARG A 78 5.65 -7.05 12.05
CA ARG A 78 6.30 -5.99 12.83
C ARG A 78 5.56 -4.68 12.78
N TYR A 79 5.87 -3.85 13.75
CA TYR A 79 5.44 -2.46 13.80
C TYR A 79 6.47 -1.54 13.13
N GLU A 80 6.00 -0.63 12.29
CA GLU A 80 6.77 0.43 11.62
C GLU A 80 6.00 1.76 11.71
N ALA A 81 6.46 2.68 12.56
CA ALA A 81 6.02 4.08 12.58
C ALA A 81 4.48 4.31 12.45
N GLY A 82 3.69 3.67 13.31
CA GLY A 82 2.22 3.78 13.33
C GLY A 82 1.50 2.73 12.49
N THR A 83 2.25 1.83 11.86
CA THR A 83 1.74 0.80 10.93
C THR A 83 2.12 -0.59 11.43
N TRP A 84 1.19 -1.53 11.36
CA TRP A 84 1.51 -2.95 11.48
C TRP A 84 1.67 -3.56 10.10
N VAL A 85 2.76 -4.31 9.92
CA VAL A 85 3.12 -4.96 8.66
C VAL A 85 3.01 -6.46 8.85
N PHE A 86 2.09 -7.09 8.11
CA PHE A 86 1.97 -8.54 8.04
C PHE A 86 2.64 -9.04 6.77
N VAL A 87 3.82 -9.64 6.91
CA VAL A 87 4.75 -9.81 5.78
C VAL A 87 4.32 -10.88 4.79
N GLU A 88 3.44 -11.80 5.20
CA GLU A 88 2.92 -12.87 4.35
C GLU A 88 1.58 -12.53 3.70
N GLY A 89 0.99 -11.37 4.03
CA GLY A 89 -0.24 -10.88 3.41
C GLY A 89 -1.49 -11.62 3.79
N CYS A 90 -2.57 -11.41 3.04
CA CYS A 90 -3.80 -12.19 3.16
C CYS A 90 -3.57 -13.68 2.82
N ALA A 91 -4.32 -14.57 3.47
CA ALA A 91 -4.27 -16.03 3.27
C ALA A 91 -5.11 -16.53 2.07
#